data_AF-A0A024GD54-F1
#
_entry.id   AF-A0A024GD54-F1
#
_cell.length_a   1.000
_cell.length_b   1.000
_cell.length_c   1.000
_cell.angle_alpha   90.00
_cell.angle_beta   90.00
_cell.angle_gamma   90.00
#
_symmetry.space_group_name_H-M   'P 1'
#
loop_
_entity.id
_entity.type
_entity.pdbx_description
1 polymer ?
#
loop_
_entity_poly.entity_id
_entity_poly.type
_entity_poly.pdbx_seq_one_letter_code
_entity_poly.pdbx_strand_id
1 'polypeptide(L)'
;MGPRKIDKSQKGQKNGERETQHLSKQVLGTLLNWDYLNFKLRLKTSTCLFVIKNEIQRRHGRISDLKICRGYFAEKNELRDDMSTLQDYGIEGVPENEPEAVCVIQYDFKPIQYDNPILLAST
;
A
#
# COMPACT_ATOMS: atom_id res chain seq x y z
N MET A 1 6.33 -61.91 -54.77
CA MET A 1 7.71 -61.37 -54.87
C MET A 1 7.59 -59.89 -55.24
N GLY A 2 8.17 -58.99 -54.44
CA GLY A 2 8.30 -57.56 -54.81
C GLY A 2 9.19 -57.37 -56.05
N PRO A 3 9.31 -56.13 -56.59
CA PRO A 3 10.13 -55.11 -55.93
C PRO A 3 9.67 -53.63 -56.05
N ARG A 4 10.37 -52.78 -55.30
CA ARG A 4 10.28 -51.31 -55.13
C ARG A 4 10.99 -50.54 -56.25
N LYS A 5 10.62 -49.25 -56.46
CA LYS A 5 11.45 -48.00 -56.46
C LYS A 5 10.49 -46.80 -56.32
N ILE A 6 10.46 -45.99 -55.24
CA ILE A 6 11.28 -44.81 -54.87
C ILE A 6 11.39 -43.75 -55.99
N ASP A 7 10.69 -42.60 -55.84
CA ASP A 7 11.30 -41.26 -55.87
C ASP A 7 10.37 -40.15 -55.27
N LYS A 8 10.95 -39.45 -54.28
CA LYS A 8 10.79 -38.10 -53.74
C LYS A 8 9.48 -37.30 -53.95
N SER A 9 8.90 -36.88 -52.83
CA SER A 9 8.71 -35.45 -52.58
C SER A 9 8.78 -35.14 -51.09
N GLN A 10 9.87 -34.49 -50.69
CA GLN A 10 9.99 -33.78 -49.43
C GLN A 10 9.23 -32.46 -49.55
N LYS A 11 8.36 -32.14 -48.58
CA LYS A 11 8.19 -30.75 -48.14
C LYS A 11 7.47 -30.68 -46.80
N GLY A 12 8.19 -30.16 -45.79
CA GLY A 12 7.60 -29.29 -44.79
C GLY A 12 7.39 -29.87 -43.39
N GLN A 13 8.47 -30.13 -42.66
CA GLN A 13 8.51 -29.68 -41.27
C GLN A 13 8.53 -28.14 -41.25
N LYS A 14 7.74 -27.53 -40.37
CA LYS A 14 8.03 -26.30 -39.61
C LYS A 14 6.85 -26.07 -38.65
N ASN A 15 7.03 -26.45 -37.38
CA ASN A 15 7.36 -25.54 -36.28
C ASN A 15 6.38 -24.38 -36.15
N GLY A 16 5.58 -24.45 -35.08
CA GLY A 16 4.75 -23.38 -34.58
C GLY A 16 4.49 -23.59 -33.10
N GLU A 17 5.55 -23.87 -32.33
CA GLU A 17 5.57 -23.66 -30.89
C GLU A 17 5.17 -22.19 -30.67
N ARG A 18 3.91 -21.97 -30.28
CA ARG A 18 3.50 -20.69 -29.73
C ARG A 18 4.04 -20.69 -28.31
N GLU A 19 5.30 -20.31 -28.18
CA GLU A 19 5.84 -19.76 -26.94
C GLU A 19 4.94 -18.58 -26.57
N THR A 20 3.98 -18.81 -25.69
CA THR A 20 3.33 -17.73 -24.94
C THR A 20 4.40 -17.09 -24.10
N GLN A 21 4.96 -16.00 -24.62
CA GLN A 21 5.88 -15.12 -23.93
C GLN A 21 5.23 -14.74 -22.59
N HIS A 22 5.75 -15.33 -21.51
CA HIS A 22 5.45 -14.94 -20.16
C HIS A 22 6.08 -13.56 -19.97
N LEU A 23 5.36 -12.50 -20.33
CA LEU A 23 5.74 -11.14 -19.98
C LEU A 23 5.72 -11.07 -18.46
N SER A 24 6.87 -11.26 -17.82
CA SER A 24 7.08 -10.90 -16.43
C SER A 24 6.97 -9.37 -16.37
N LYS A 25 5.76 -8.88 -16.13
CA LYS A 25 5.54 -7.46 -15.85
C LYS A 25 6.32 -7.16 -14.58
N GLN A 26 7.53 -6.61 -14.72
CA GLN A 26 8.23 -6.01 -13.61
C GLN A 26 7.44 -4.76 -13.21
N VAL A 27 6.78 -4.84 -12.06
CA VAL A 27 6.14 -3.69 -11.44
C VAL A 27 7.24 -2.92 -10.71
N LEU A 28 7.52 -1.70 -11.15
CA LEU A 28 8.43 -0.80 -10.45
C LEU A 28 7.67 -0.19 -9.27
N GLY A 29 7.71 -0.90 -8.13
CA GLY A 29 7.15 -0.41 -6.88
C GLY A 29 8.17 0.44 -6.16
N THR A 30 7.97 1.75 -6.12
CA THR A 30 8.75 2.61 -5.22
C THR A 30 8.31 2.28 -3.79
N LEU A 31 9.17 1.61 -3.04
CA LEU A 31 8.92 1.38 -1.62
C LEU A 31 9.16 2.71 -0.90
N LEU A 32 8.07 3.34 -0.44
CA LEU A 32 8.16 4.49 0.44
C LEU A 32 8.95 4.06 1.69
N ASN A 33 9.91 4.88 2.14
CA ASN A 33 10.74 4.54 3.29
C ASN A 33 9.84 4.23 4.51
N TRP A 34 9.98 3.03 5.09
CA TRP A 34 9.22 2.60 6.26
C TRP A 34 9.48 3.50 7.48
N ASP A 35 10.66 4.10 7.61
CA ASP A 35 10.96 5.06 8.67
C ASP A 35 10.14 6.34 8.54
N TYR A 36 9.77 6.73 7.32
CA TYR A 36 8.89 7.87 7.08
C TYR A 36 7.45 7.58 7.51
N LEU A 37 7.03 6.31 7.50
CA LEU A 37 5.70 5.87 7.90
C LEU A 37 5.57 5.59 9.41
N ASN A 38 6.67 5.43 10.13
CA ASN A 38 6.62 5.13 11.56
C ASN A 38 6.88 6.39 12.38
N PHE A 39 5.90 6.79 13.21
CA PHE A 39 6.10 7.86 14.17
C PHE A 39 5.28 7.66 15.44
N LYS A 40 5.72 8.34 16.50
CA LYS A 40 5.05 8.33 17.81
C LYS A 40 4.37 9.66 18.05
N LEU A 41 3.15 9.61 18.59
CA LEU A 41 2.40 10.76 19.07
C LEU A 41 2.06 10.55 20.55
N ARG A 42 2.26 11.58 21.37
CA ARG A 42 1.72 11.65 22.73
C ARG A 42 0.42 12.44 22.66
N LEU A 43 -0.70 11.78 22.94
CA LEU A 43 -2.05 12.35 22.85
C LEU A 43 -2.82 12.05 24.13
N LYS A 44 -3.85 12.85 24.40
CA LYS A 44 -4.82 12.56 25.48
C LYS A 44 -5.87 11.59 24.95
N THR A 45 -6.46 10.77 25.82
CA THR A 45 -7.56 9.86 25.43
C THR A 45 -8.80 10.61 24.94
N SER A 46 -8.99 11.84 25.41
CA SER A 46 -10.04 12.76 24.97
C SER A 46 -9.78 13.38 23.58
N THR A 47 -8.64 13.10 22.96
CA THR A 47 -8.33 13.60 21.61
C THR A 47 -9.23 12.91 20.59
N CYS A 48 -9.79 13.67 19.65
CA CYS A 48 -10.61 13.13 18.56
C CYS A 48 -9.75 12.54 17.43
N LEU A 49 -10.32 11.60 16.69
CA LEU A 49 -9.65 10.92 15.57
C LEU A 49 -9.13 11.89 14.50
N PHE A 50 -9.86 12.98 14.21
CA PHE A 50 -9.45 13.95 13.19
C PHE A 50 -8.06 14.55 13.48
N VAL A 51 -7.66 14.64 14.75
CA VAL A 51 -6.33 15.17 15.12
C VAL A 51 -5.23 14.24 14.63
N ILE A 52 -5.42 12.93 14.72
CA ILE A 52 -4.48 11.93 14.17
C ILE A 52 -4.47 12.03 12.64
N LYS A 53 -5.64 12.15 11.99
CA LYS A 53 -5.73 12.30 10.53
C LYS A 53 -4.98 13.54 10.05
N ASN A 54 -5.18 14.67 10.71
CA ASN A 54 -4.49 15.93 10.42
C ASN A 54 -2.98 15.79 10.61
N GLU A 55 -2.52 15.08 11.63
CA GLU A 55 -1.09 14.89 11.89
C GLU A 55 -0.44 13.96 10.84
N ILE A 56 -1.14 12.92 10.40
CA ILE A 56 -0.71 12.08 9.26
C ILE A 56 -0.63 12.96 8.00
N GLN A 57 -1.68 13.72 7.68
CA GLN A 57 -1.69 14.61 6.52
C GLN A 57 -0.58 15.68 6.59
N ARG A 58 -0.32 16.25 7.77
CA ARG A 58 0.76 17.23 7.97
C ARG A 58 2.13 16.65 7.67
N ARG A 59 2.37 15.37 8.02
CA ARG A 59 3.65 14.68 7.78
C ARG A 59 3.81 14.22 6.34
N HIS A 60 2.74 13.67 5.76
CA HIS A 60 2.72 13.02 4.45
C HIS A 60 2.33 13.95 3.30
N GLY A 61 1.88 15.16 3.61
CA GLY A 61 1.39 16.12 2.64
C GLY A 61 -0.04 15.80 2.19
N ARG A 62 -0.33 16.06 0.91
CA ARG A 62 -1.68 15.85 0.36
C ARG A 62 -1.92 14.35 0.13
N ILE A 63 -2.80 13.79 0.93
CA ILE A 63 -3.18 12.37 0.91
C ILE A 63 -4.69 12.23 0.69
N SER A 64 -5.10 11.12 0.08
CA SER A 64 -6.49 10.68 -0.09
C SER A 64 -6.66 9.25 0.41
N ASP A 65 -7.90 8.79 0.54
CA ASP A 65 -8.23 7.42 0.97
C ASP A 65 -7.55 6.99 2.28
N LEU A 66 -7.37 7.92 3.24
CA LEU A 66 -6.74 7.63 4.53
C LEU A 66 -7.60 6.67 5.36
N LYS A 67 -7.07 5.48 5.60
CA LYS A 67 -7.63 4.46 6.48
C LYS A 67 -6.76 4.31 7.71
N ILE A 68 -7.39 4.26 8.88
CA ILE A 68 -6.71 4.13 10.16
C ILE A 68 -7.33 2.95 10.90
N CYS A 69 -6.51 2.03 11.39
CA CYS A 69 -6.92 0.84 12.13
C CYS A 69 -6.18 0.73 13.46
N ARG A 70 -6.91 0.33 14.51
CA ARG A 70 -6.31 0.02 15.81
C ARG A 70 -5.64 -1.37 15.80
N GLY A 71 -4.38 -1.43 16.19
CA GLY A 71 -3.59 -2.65 16.28
C GLY A 71 -3.14 -3.17 14.91
N TYR A 72 -4.06 -3.83 14.19
CA TYR A 72 -3.81 -4.40 12.86
C TYR A 72 -4.89 -4.00 11.86
N PHE A 73 -4.51 -3.99 10.57
CA PHE A 73 -5.37 -3.62 9.46
C PHE A 73 -6.47 -4.66 9.25
N ALA A 74 -7.66 -4.35 9.77
CA ALA A 74 -8.88 -5.12 9.58
C ALA A 74 -10.07 -4.17 9.65
N GLU A 75 -11.12 -4.43 8.87
CA GLU A 75 -12.27 -3.54 8.78
C GLU A 75 -12.94 -3.29 10.14
N LYS A 76 -13.03 -4.32 10.98
CA LYS A 76 -13.58 -4.19 12.34
C LYS A 76 -12.78 -3.28 13.27
N ASN A 77 -11.50 -3.04 12.96
CA ASN A 77 -10.60 -2.20 13.73
C ASN A 77 -10.49 -0.78 13.16
N GLU A 78 -11.20 -0.50 12.06
CA GLU A 78 -11.13 0.77 11.36
C GLU A 78 -11.77 1.89 12.19
N LEU A 79 -11.02 2.97 12.37
CA LEU A 79 -11.47 4.17 13.06
C LEU A 79 -12.09 5.09 11.99
N ARG A 80 -13.42 5.21 11.99
CA ARG A 80 -14.17 5.86 10.90
C ARG A 80 -14.66 7.26 11.26
N ASP A 81 -15.24 7.41 12.44
CA ASP A 81 -15.80 8.68 12.91
C ASP A 81 -14.70 9.63 13.41
N ASP A 82 -14.63 10.79 12.76
CA ASP A 82 -13.65 11.86 13.01
C ASP A 82 -13.83 12.54 14.36
N MET A 83 -15.08 12.62 14.83
CA MET A 83 -15.43 13.33 16.06
C MET A 83 -15.35 12.43 17.30
N SER A 84 -15.39 11.11 17.12
CA SER A 84 -15.14 10.14 18.18
C SER A 84 -13.75 10.28 18.77
N THR A 85 -13.66 10.15 20.09
CA THR A 85 -12.41 10.24 20.85
C THR A 85 -11.66 8.92 20.83
N LEU A 86 -10.36 8.95 21.13
CA LEU A 86 -9.57 7.72 21.27
C LEU A 86 -10.15 6.80 22.36
N GLN A 87 -10.69 7.39 23.43
CA GLN A 87 -11.39 6.66 24.49
C GLN A 87 -12.62 5.92 23.98
N ASP A 88 -13.41 6.52 23.08
CA ASP A 88 -14.61 5.88 22.49
C ASP A 88 -14.24 4.65 21.66
N TYR A 89 -13.04 4.65 21.07
CA TYR A 89 -12.46 3.49 20.38
C TYR A 89 -11.77 2.48 21.32
N GLY A 90 -11.93 2.66 22.65
CA GLY A 90 -11.35 1.83 23.69
C GLY A 90 -9.83 1.95 23.81
N ILE A 91 -9.24 3.05 23.36
CA ILE A 91 -7.82 3.37 23.56
C ILE A 91 -7.71 4.07 24.91
N GLU A 92 -7.28 3.30 25.90
CA GLU A 92 -7.10 3.78 27.26
C GLU A 92 -5.70 4.33 27.46
N GLY A 93 -5.61 5.39 28.27
CA GLY A 93 -4.36 5.99 28.69
C GLY A 93 -3.95 5.46 30.05
N VAL A 94 -2.72 5.76 30.44
CA VAL A 94 -2.19 5.48 31.77
C VAL A 94 -2.11 6.77 32.59
N PRO A 95 -2.23 6.68 33.93
CA PRO A 95 -1.91 7.79 34.83
C PRO A 95 -0.47 8.29 34.64
N GLU A 96 -0.21 9.54 35.00
CA GLU A 96 1.10 10.19 34.81
C GLU A 96 2.27 9.50 35.55
N ASN A 97 1.95 8.72 36.59
CA ASN A 97 2.93 7.98 37.40
C ASN A 97 3.20 6.55 36.90
N GLU A 98 2.58 6.13 35.79
CA GLU A 98 2.69 4.79 35.24
C GLU A 98 3.48 4.78 33.91
N PRO A 99 4.06 3.63 33.51
CA PRO A 99 4.79 3.52 32.25
C PRO A 99 3.87 3.81 31.05
N GLU A 100 4.39 4.56 30.06
CA GLU A 100 3.63 5.00 28.88
C GLU A 100 2.88 3.86 28.19
N ALA A 101 1.56 3.97 28.10
CA ALA A 101 0.75 3.08 27.28
C ALA A 101 1.00 3.35 25.80
N VAL A 102 1.53 2.36 25.09
CA VAL A 102 1.76 2.42 23.64
C VAL A 102 0.62 1.70 22.94
N CYS A 103 -0.19 2.47 22.20
CA CYS A 103 -1.19 1.91 21.28
C CYS A 103 -0.62 1.89 19.86
N VAL A 104 -0.58 0.72 19.23
CA VAL A 104 -0.18 0.58 17.82
C VAL A 104 -1.35 0.98 16.94
N ILE A 105 -1.14 1.94 16.05
CA ILE A 105 -2.10 2.36 15.03
C ILE A 105 -1.48 2.07 13.68
N GLN A 106 -2.19 1.31 12.85
CA GLN A 106 -1.83 1.09 11.45
C GLN A 106 -2.62 2.05 10.59
N TYR A 107 -1.99 2.59 9.55
CA TYR A 107 -2.68 3.48 8.63
C TYR A 107 -2.18 3.25 7.21
N ASP A 108 -3.06 3.51 6.25
CA ASP A 108 -2.79 3.42 4.81
C ASP A 108 -3.44 4.63 4.12
N PHE A 109 -2.81 5.12 3.06
CA PHE A 109 -3.29 6.26 2.30
C PHE A 109 -2.77 6.23 0.88
N LYS A 110 -3.42 6.97 -0.02
CA LYS A 110 -2.91 7.23 -1.37
C LYS A 110 -2.36 8.64 -1.46
N PRO A 111 -1.15 8.85 -1.99
CA PRO A 111 -0.67 10.20 -2.27
C PRO A 111 -1.53 10.82 -3.38
N ILE A 112 -1.95 12.07 -3.20
CA ILE A 112 -2.60 12.81 -4.29
C ILE A 112 -1.47 13.30 -5.22
N GLN A 113 -1.23 12.59 -6.31
CA GLN A 113 -0.40 13.10 -7.39
C GLN A 113 -1.22 14.14 -8.17
N TYR A 114 -0.71 15.37 -8.19
CA TYR A 114 -1.07 16.29 -9.26
C TYR A 114 -0.19 15.90 -10.46
N ASP A 115 -0.79 15.75 -11.64
CA ASP A 115 -0.11 16.03 -12.91
C ASP A 115 0.22 17.53 -12.91
N ASN A 116 1.17 17.94 -12.07
CA ASN A 116 1.73 19.28 -12.08
C ASN A 116 2.98 19.21 -12.97
N PRO A 117 2.89 19.57 -14.26
CA PRO A 117 4.03 19.54 -15.18
C PRO A 117 5.19 20.45 -14.75
N ILE A 118 5.01 21.27 -13.72
CA ILE A 118 6.03 22.16 -13.15
C ILE A 118 7.15 21.38 -12.44
N LEU A 119 6.91 20.15 -11.95
CA LEU A 119 7.94 19.33 -11.29
C LEU A 119 8.77 18.47 -12.26
N LEU A 120 8.46 18.49 -13.57
CA LEU A 120 9.25 17.81 -14.61
C LEU A 120 10.20 18.77 -15.35
N ALA A 121 10.13 20.07 -15.07
CA ALA A 121 10.99 21.07 -15.68
C ALA A 121 12.24 21.30 -14.82
N SER A 122 13.13 20.31 -14.78
CA SER A 122 14.54 20.55 -14.42
C SER A 122 15.29 20.81 -15.72
N THR A 123 15.50 22.09 -16.06
CA THR A 123 16.58 22.52 -16.96
C THR A 123 17.83 22.79 -16.17
#